data_AF-G2WAB7-F1
#
_entry.id   AF-G2WAB7-F1
#
_cell.length_a   1.000
_cell.length_b   1.000
_cell.length_c   1.000
_cell.angle_alpha   90.00
_cell.angle_beta   90.00
_cell.angle_gamma   90.00
#
_symmetry.space_group_name_H-M   'P 1'
#
loop_
_entity.id
_entity.type
_entity.pdbx_description
1 polymer ?
#
loop_
_entity_poly.entity_id
_entity_poly.type
_entity_poly.pdbx_seq_one_letter_code
_entity_poly.pdbx_strand_id
1 'polypeptide(L)'
;MDAYYARYENQAQPWNGDIGTGIERLLKMLQLVEESFSRKKSGFTVHEASTALNCSREEFTRDYLTTFPVRFQVLKLYQRAKHVYSESLRVLKALKMMTSATFHTDEDFFTDFGRLMNESQASCDKLYECSCIETNQICSIALANGSFGSRLTGAGWGGCTIHLVPSGANGNVEQVRKALIEKFYNVRYPDLTDEELKDAIIVSKPALGTCLYEQ
;
A
#
# COMPACT_ATOMS: atom_id res chain seq x y z
N MET A 1 -6.10 -16.34 -4.75
CA MET A 1 -5.16 -17.41 -4.33
C MET A 1 -5.83 -18.77 -4.36
N ASP A 2 -7.02 -18.91 -3.78
CA ASP A 2 -7.71 -20.22 -3.68
C ASP A 2 -7.94 -20.90 -5.02
N ALA A 3 -8.33 -20.16 -6.07
CA ALA A 3 -8.51 -20.73 -7.40
C ALA A 3 -7.24 -21.40 -7.97
N TYR A 4 -6.04 -20.85 -7.68
CA TYR A 4 -4.79 -21.48 -8.08
C TYR A 4 -4.55 -22.76 -7.28
N TYR A 5 -4.66 -22.70 -5.95
CA TYR A 5 -4.39 -23.82 -5.06
C TYR A 5 -5.37 -24.99 -5.26
N ALA A 6 -6.64 -24.69 -5.51
CA ALA A 6 -7.65 -25.71 -5.84
C ALA A 6 -7.33 -26.41 -7.17
N ARG A 7 -6.85 -25.66 -8.16
CA ARG A 7 -6.59 -26.19 -9.51
C ARG A 7 -5.25 -26.90 -9.67
N TYR A 8 -4.20 -26.42 -9.00
CA TYR A 8 -2.83 -26.84 -9.27
C TYR A 8 -2.14 -27.54 -8.10
N GLU A 9 -2.64 -27.38 -6.87
CA GLU A 9 -2.02 -27.93 -5.66
C GLU A 9 -2.97 -28.91 -4.93
N ASN A 10 -4.09 -29.30 -5.57
CA ASN A 10 -5.13 -30.19 -5.02
C ASN A 10 -5.67 -29.78 -3.63
N GLN A 11 -5.62 -28.49 -3.30
CA GLN A 11 -6.18 -27.97 -2.06
C GLN A 11 -7.61 -27.50 -2.29
N ALA A 12 -8.57 -28.39 -2.06
CA ALA A 12 -10.00 -28.12 -2.28
C ALA A 12 -10.58 -27.08 -1.30
N GLN A 13 -9.97 -26.93 -0.12
CA GLN A 13 -10.47 -26.01 0.90
C GLN A 13 -9.90 -24.59 0.71
N PRO A 14 -10.77 -23.55 0.77
CA PRO A 14 -10.34 -22.16 0.77
C PRO A 14 -9.37 -21.85 1.91
N TRP A 15 -8.56 -20.81 1.76
CA TRP A 15 -7.75 -20.29 2.86
C TRP A 15 -8.62 -19.93 4.06
N ASN A 16 -8.26 -20.46 5.23
CA ASN A 16 -9.01 -20.29 6.48
C ASN A 16 -8.63 -19.03 7.28
N GLY A 17 -7.76 -18.16 6.74
CA GLY A 17 -7.28 -16.97 7.43
C GLY A 17 -6.00 -17.17 8.26
N ASP A 18 -5.44 -18.39 8.32
CA ASP A 18 -4.16 -18.63 9.00
C ASP A 18 -3.04 -17.76 8.41
N ILE A 19 -2.35 -17.01 9.27
CA ILE A 19 -1.35 -16.02 8.87
C ILE A 19 -0.13 -16.70 8.22
N GLY A 20 0.34 -17.83 8.79
CA GLY A 20 1.51 -18.55 8.29
C GLY A 20 1.29 -19.09 6.89
N THR A 21 0.20 -19.83 6.71
CA THR A 21 -0.25 -20.35 5.41
C THR A 21 -0.49 -19.22 4.41
N GLY A 22 -1.10 -18.12 4.83
CA GLY A 22 -1.35 -16.97 3.97
C GLY A 22 -0.05 -16.35 3.43
N ILE A 23 0.99 -16.24 4.26
CA ILE A 23 2.32 -15.77 3.85
C ILE A 23 2.92 -16.70 2.80
N GLU A 24 2.90 -18.02 3.04
CA GLU A 24 3.42 -19.01 2.08
C GLU A 24 2.68 -18.95 0.74
N ARG A 25 1.35 -18.86 0.78
CA ARG A 25 0.52 -18.75 -0.43
C ARG A 25 0.82 -17.47 -1.22
N LEU A 26 1.01 -16.34 -0.56
CA LEU A 26 1.37 -15.07 -1.21
C LEU A 26 2.78 -15.08 -1.80
N LEU A 27 3.75 -15.71 -1.12
CA LEU A 27 5.10 -15.90 -1.67
C LEU A 27 5.04 -16.74 -2.95
N LYS A 28 4.23 -17.80 -2.98
CA LYS A 28 4.01 -18.57 -4.21
C LYS A 28 3.36 -17.73 -5.31
N MET A 29 2.36 -16.89 -5.00
CA MET A 29 1.77 -15.99 -6.00
C MET A 29 2.78 -15.01 -6.58
N LEU A 30 3.68 -14.46 -5.76
CA LEU A 30 4.75 -13.57 -6.23
C LEU A 30 5.72 -14.30 -7.16
N GLN A 31 6.07 -15.54 -6.86
CA GLN A 31 6.85 -16.39 -7.76
C GLN A 31 6.14 -16.57 -9.10
N LEU A 32 4.85 -16.92 -9.09
CA LEU A 32 4.06 -17.11 -10.32
C LEU A 32 3.93 -15.82 -11.14
N VAL A 33 3.88 -14.65 -10.50
CA VAL A 33 3.88 -13.36 -11.20
C VAL A 33 5.18 -13.17 -11.98
N GLU A 34 6.33 -13.51 -11.38
CA GLU A 34 7.61 -13.46 -12.10
C GLU A 34 7.64 -14.50 -13.23
N GLU A 35 7.22 -15.74 -12.99
CA GLU A 35 7.22 -16.79 -14.01
C GLU A 35 6.28 -16.45 -15.19
N SER A 36 5.08 -15.95 -14.89
CA SER A 36 4.02 -15.72 -15.89
C SER A 36 4.24 -14.43 -16.69
N PHE A 37 4.76 -13.38 -16.07
CA PHE A 37 4.82 -12.05 -16.70
C PHE A 37 6.25 -11.51 -16.92
N SER A 38 7.30 -12.25 -16.55
CA SER A 38 8.71 -11.81 -16.68
C SER A 38 9.09 -11.27 -18.06
N ARG A 39 8.55 -11.86 -19.14
CA ARG A 39 8.86 -11.46 -20.52
C ARG A 39 8.19 -10.15 -20.96
N LYS A 40 7.17 -9.70 -20.24
CA LYS A 40 6.29 -8.56 -20.62
C LYS A 40 6.05 -7.63 -19.44
N LYS A 41 7.11 -7.31 -18.69
CA LYS A 41 7.03 -6.40 -17.55
C LYS A 41 6.54 -5.01 -17.95
N SER A 42 6.77 -4.53 -19.18
CA SER A 42 6.27 -3.22 -19.64
C SER A 42 4.75 -3.17 -19.85
N GLY A 43 4.06 -4.32 -19.86
CA GLY A 43 2.62 -4.43 -20.04
C GLY A 43 2.23 -5.12 -21.35
N PHE A 44 0.94 -5.39 -21.49
CA PHE A 44 0.34 -6.10 -22.61
C PHE A 44 -0.57 -5.17 -23.40
N THR A 45 -0.54 -5.23 -24.72
CA THR A 45 -1.62 -4.63 -25.52
C THR A 45 -2.90 -5.45 -25.36
N VAL A 46 -4.06 -4.87 -25.70
CA VAL A 46 -5.34 -5.62 -25.70
C VAL A 46 -5.26 -6.83 -26.64
N HIS A 47 -4.61 -6.68 -27.79
CA HIS A 47 -4.43 -7.78 -28.74
C HIS A 47 -3.61 -8.93 -28.15
N GLU A 48 -2.47 -8.63 -27.51
CA GLU A 48 -1.64 -9.66 -26.88
C GLU A 48 -2.38 -10.38 -25.74
N ALA A 49 -3.15 -9.64 -24.95
CA ALA A 49 -3.95 -10.21 -23.87
C ALA A 49 -5.09 -11.10 -24.40
N SER A 50 -5.80 -10.67 -25.45
CA SER A 50 -6.87 -11.46 -26.05
C SER A 50 -6.34 -12.74 -26.72
N THR A 51 -5.19 -12.64 -27.41
CA THR A 51 -4.51 -13.82 -27.97
C THR A 51 -4.07 -14.79 -26.88
N ALA A 52 -3.52 -14.29 -25.76
CA ALA A 52 -3.12 -15.15 -24.63
C ALA A 52 -4.31 -15.89 -23.98
N LEU A 53 -5.51 -15.31 -24.05
CA LEU A 53 -6.76 -15.92 -23.56
C LEU A 53 -7.53 -16.70 -24.63
N ASN A 54 -7.01 -16.79 -25.86
CA ASN A 54 -7.69 -17.41 -27.01
C ASN A 54 -9.10 -16.87 -27.28
N CYS A 55 -9.28 -15.54 -27.16
CA CYS A 55 -10.53 -14.87 -27.49
C CYS A 55 -10.31 -13.70 -28.47
N SER A 56 -11.41 -13.23 -29.07
CA SER A 56 -11.39 -12.02 -29.91
C SER A 56 -11.17 -10.76 -29.07
N ARG A 57 -10.77 -9.67 -29.73
CA ARG A 57 -10.61 -8.36 -29.07
C ARG A 57 -11.95 -7.84 -28.54
N GLU A 58 -13.02 -8.10 -29.27
CA GLU A 58 -14.39 -7.71 -28.94
C GLU A 58 -14.87 -8.43 -27.69
N GLU A 59 -14.68 -9.76 -27.62
CA GLU A 59 -14.99 -10.56 -26.42
C GLU A 59 -14.14 -10.11 -25.23
N PHE A 60 -12.84 -9.94 -25.41
CA PHE A 60 -11.96 -9.46 -24.34
C PHE A 60 -12.41 -8.10 -23.79
N THR A 61 -12.77 -7.18 -24.68
CA THR A 61 -13.23 -5.82 -24.30
C THR A 61 -14.54 -5.89 -23.54
N ARG A 62 -15.49 -6.71 -24.00
CA ARG A 62 -16.78 -6.90 -23.34
C ARG A 62 -16.65 -7.55 -21.96
N ASP A 63 -15.77 -8.55 -21.83
CA ASP A 63 -15.74 -9.42 -20.66
C ASP A 63 -14.76 -8.93 -19.58
N TYR A 64 -13.68 -8.21 -19.94
CA TYR A 64 -12.60 -7.84 -19.02
C TYR A 64 -12.30 -6.34 -18.91
N LEU A 65 -12.75 -5.52 -19.86
CA LEU A 65 -12.54 -4.06 -19.78
C LEU A 65 -13.74 -3.35 -19.18
N THR A 66 -13.52 -2.13 -18.68
CA THR A 66 -14.53 -1.33 -18.01
C THR A 66 -15.66 -0.94 -18.97
N THR A 67 -16.89 -0.89 -18.45
CA THR A 67 -18.06 -0.41 -19.20
C THR A 67 -17.87 1.03 -19.70
N PHE A 68 -17.12 1.84 -18.97
CA PHE A 68 -16.76 3.19 -19.37
C PHE A 68 -15.41 3.22 -20.09
N PRO A 69 -15.27 4.00 -21.17
CA PRO A 69 -14.03 4.04 -21.95
C PRO A 69 -12.90 4.69 -21.14
N VAL A 70 -11.90 3.90 -20.77
CA VAL A 70 -10.66 4.39 -20.15
C VAL A 70 -9.58 4.47 -21.21
N ARG A 71 -8.82 5.57 -21.24
CA ARG A 71 -7.67 5.71 -22.14
C ARG A 71 -6.45 5.03 -21.52
N PHE A 72 -5.92 4.03 -22.21
CA PHE A 72 -4.68 3.36 -21.84
C PHE A 72 -3.98 2.82 -23.10
N GLN A 73 -2.66 2.67 -23.04
CA GLN A 73 -1.88 2.08 -24.13
C GLN A 73 -1.63 0.58 -23.89
N VAL A 74 -1.37 0.21 -22.64
CA VAL A 74 -1.03 -1.16 -22.23
C VAL A 74 -1.66 -1.49 -20.88
N LEU A 75 -1.93 -2.78 -20.68
CA LEU A 75 -2.33 -3.39 -19.42
C LEU A 75 -1.08 -3.72 -18.61
N LYS A 76 -0.82 -2.97 -17.53
CA LYS A 76 0.35 -3.17 -16.63
C LYS A 76 0.19 -4.36 -15.67
N LEU A 77 -0.18 -5.53 -16.21
CA LEU A 77 -0.56 -6.72 -15.44
C LEU A 77 0.53 -7.13 -14.45
N TYR A 78 1.80 -7.14 -14.87
CA TYR A 78 2.94 -7.48 -14.02
C TYR A 78 3.03 -6.58 -12.79
N GLN A 79 3.09 -5.26 -12.99
CA GLN A 79 3.29 -4.32 -11.90
C GLN A 79 2.11 -4.33 -10.94
N ARG A 80 0.88 -4.38 -11.47
CA ARG A 80 -0.33 -4.36 -10.64
C ARG A 80 -0.46 -5.66 -9.84
N ALA A 81 -0.25 -6.83 -10.44
CA ALA A 81 -0.26 -8.10 -9.72
C ALA A 81 0.85 -8.16 -8.66
N LYS A 82 2.07 -7.75 -9.00
CA LYS A 82 3.21 -7.72 -8.07
C LYS A 82 2.93 -6.78 -6.89
N HIS A 83 2.39 -5.59 -7.15
CA HIS A 83 1.97 -4.67 -6.10
C HIS A 83 0.95 -5.35 -5.17
N VAL A 84 -0.18 -5.82 -5.70
CA VAL A 84 -1.27 -6.39 -4.91
C VAL A 84 -0.80 -7.54 -4.02
N TYR A 85 -0.12 -8.55 -4.58
CA TYR A 85 0.34 -9.67 -3.76
C TYR A 85 1.42 -9.27 -2.75
N SER A 86 2.32 -8.36 -3.11
CA SER A 86 3.34 -7.87 -2.16
C SER A 86 2.74 -7.01 -1.05
N GLU A 87 1.69 -6.23 -1.33
CA GLU A 87 0.99 -5.41 -0.34
C GLU A 87 0.18 -6.30 0.62
N SER A 88 -0.55 -7.28 0.11
CA SER A 88 -1.21 -8.29 0.94
C SER A 88 -0.20 -9.05 1.83
N LEU A 89 1.00 -9.35 1.31
CA LEU A 89 2.05 -10.00 2.09
C LEU A 89 2.57 -9.09 3.21
N ARG A 90 2.75 -7.79 2.95
CA ARG A 90 3.12 -6.81 3.98
C ARG A 90 2.05 -6.74 5.08
N VAL A 91 0.77 -6.79 4.73
CA VAL A 91 -0.32 -6.83 5.71
C VAL A 91 -0.24 -8.07 6.60
N LEU A 92 -0.05 -9.28 6.03
CA LEU A 92 0.07 -10.49 6.84
C LEU A 92 1.34 -10.50 7.71
N LYS A 93 2.45 -9.94 7.21
CA LYS A 93 3.67 -9.75 8.03
C LYS A 93 3.41 -8.81 9.20
N ALA A 94 2.76 -7.68 8.96
CA ALA A 94 2.37 -6.75 10.01
C ALA A 94 1.44 -7.39 11.06
N LEU A 95 0.42 -8.12 10.61
CA LEU A 95 -0.47 -8.88 11.51
C LEU A 95 0.32 -9.88 12.34
N LYS A 96 1.19 -10.68 11.71
CA LYS A 96 2.05 -11.64 12.42
C LYS A 96 2.85 -10.96 13.53
N MET A 97 3.48 -9.82 13.25
CA MET A 97 4.26 -9.05 14.23
C MET A 97 3.39 -8.56 15.39
N MET A 98 2.20 -8.03 15.09
CA MET A 98 1.28 -7.52 16.11
C MET A 98 0.69 -8.64 16.98
N THR A 99 0.39 -9.80 16.41
CA THR A 99 -0.26 -10.91 17.13
C THR A 99 0.72 -11.81 17.87
N SER A 100 1.98 -11.92 17.42
CA SER A 100 2.96 -12.76 18.12
C SER A 100 3.46 -12.11 19.42
N ALA A 101 3.42 -10.78 19.52
CA ALA A 101 3.92 -10.01 20.66
C ALA A 101 5.37 -10.36 21.08
N THR A 102 6.16 -10.88 20.13
CA THR A 102 7.56 -11.28 20.34
C THR A 102 8.49 -10.27 19.68
N PHE A 103 8.91 -9.26 20.43
CA PHE A 103 9.95 -8.32 20.03
C PHE A 103 10.82 -7.98 21.25
N HIS A 104 12.10 -7.66 21.01
CA HIS A 104 13.05 -7.41 22.10
C HIS A 104 12.80 -6.06 22.77
N THR A 105 12.51 -5.03 21.95
CA THR A 105 12.18 -3.68 22.40
C THR A 105 11.06 -3.07 21.52
N ASP A 106 10.39 -2.04 22.03
CA ASP A 106 9.40 -1.28 21.25
C ASP A 106 10.04 -0.65 20.00
N GLU A 107 11.31 -0.23 20.09
CA GLU A 107 12.06 0.35 18.98
C GLU A 107 12.29 -0.66 17.84
N ASP A 108 12.59 -1.92 18.18
CA ASP A 108 12.72 -2.99 17.18
C ASP A 108 11.40 -3.22 16.44
N PHE A 109 10.30 -3.26 17.19
CA PHE A 109 8.96 -3.39 16.61
C PHE A 109 8.64 -2.23 15.66
N PHE A 110 8.85 -0.99 16.10
CA PHE A 110 8.58 0.18 15.26
C PHE A 110 9.49 0.27 14.04
N THR A 111 10.75 -0.14 14.17
CA THR A 111 11.71 -0.21 13.05
C THR A 111 11.24 -1.20 11.99
N ASP A 112 10.89 -2.42 12.40
CA ASP A 112 10.43 -3.46 11.48
C ASP A 112 9.06 -3.12 10.86
N PHE A 113 8.13 -2.58 11.64
CA PHE A 113 6.81 -2.20 11.15
C PHE A 113 6.90 -0.97 10.23
N GLY A 114 7.74 0.00 10.59
CA GLY A 114 8.05 1.16 9.76
C GLY A 114 8.68 0.78 8.42
N ARG A 115 9.57 -0.23 8.41
CA ARG A 115 10.11 -0.80 7.16
C ARG A 115 8.99 -1.32 6.25
N LEU A 116 8.00 -2.05 6.78
CA LEU A 116 6.85 -2.51 5.99
C LEU A 116 6.05 -1.34 5.40
N MET A 117 5.85 -0.25 6.16
CA MET A 117 5.19 0.95 5.65
C MET A 117 5.98 1.61 4.51
N ASN A 118 7.30 1.71 4.65
CA ASN A 118 8.17 2.33 3.63
C ASN A 118 8.24 1.48 2.36
N GLU A 119 8.31 0.16 2.48
CA GLU A 119 8.21 -0.77 1.34
C GLU A 119 6.86 -0.67 0.64
N SER A 120 5.77 -0.48 1.39
CA SER A 120 4.45 -0.21 0.83
C SER A 120 4.43 1.11 0.04
N GLN A 121 4.96 2.20 0.59
CA GLN A 121 5.05 3.47 -0.14
C GLN A 121 5.85 3.34 -1.45
N ALA A 122 6.99 2.66 -1.40
CA ALA A 122 7.80 2.42 -2.59
C ALA A 122 7.06 1.56 -3.64
N SER A 123 6.22 0.62 -3.19
CA SER A 123 5.37 -0.19 -4.07
C SER A 123 4.24 0.64 -4.69
N CYS A 124 3.56 1.48 -3.91
CA CYS A 124 2.54 2.42 -4.39
C CYS A 124 3.12 3.38 -5.44
N ASP A 125 4.31 3.91 -5.21
CA ASP A 125 5.00 4.84 -6.12
C ASP A 125 5.45 4.14 -7.41
N LYS A 126 6.18 3.03 -7.31
CA LYS A 126 6.89 2.43 -8.46
C LYS A 126 6.11 1.33 -9.17
N LEU A 127 5.30 0.56 -8.45
CA LEU A 127 4.56 -0.58 -9.03
C LEU A 127 3.10 -0.22 -9.28
N TYR A 128 2.42 0.41 -8.34
CA TYR A 128 1.04 0.82 -8.55
C TYR A 128 0.91 2.16 -9.29
N GLU A 129 1.95 3.00 -9.20
CA GLU A 129 2.00 4.34 -9.79
C GLU A 129 0.83 5.22 -9.29
N CYS A 130 0.51 5.10 -8.00
CA CYS A 130 -0.53 5.86 -7.32
C CYS A 130 0.01 6.87 -6.29
N SER A 131 1.32 7.13 -6.28
CA SER A 131 1.85 8.26 -5.50
C SER A 131 1.87 9.55 -6.33
N CYS A 132 2.32 10.65 -5.73
CA CYS A 132 2.69 11.88 -6.43
C CYS A 132 3.91 12.52 -5.79
N ILE A 133 4.44 13.57 -6.42
CA ILE A 133 5.65 14.28 -5.97
C ILE A 133 5.45 14.83 -4.55
N GLU A 134 4.29 15.44 -4.29
CA GLU A 134 3.93 16.01 -3.00
C GLU A 134 3.90 14.95 -1.89
N THR A 135 3.20 13.85 -2.13
CA THR A 135 3.12 12.72 -1.20
C THR A 135 4.50 12.13 -0.91
N ASN A 136 5.32 11.93 -1.94
CA ASN A 136 6.69 11.42 -1.77
C ASN A 136 7.57 12.39 -0.97
N GLN A 137 7.42 13.71 -1.19
CA GLN A 137 8.14 14.74 -0.44
C GLN A 137 7.73 14.78 1.03
N ILE A 138 6.43 14.78 1.33
CA ILE A 138 5.89 14.69 2.70
C ILE A 138 6.43 13.45 3.39
N CYS A 139 6.41 12.30 2.70
CA CYS A 139 6.92 11.05 3.27
C CYS A 139 8.41 11.13 3.61
N SER A 140 9.22 11.68 2.70
CA SER A 140 10.66 11.86 2.91
C SER A 140 10.98 12.82 4.07
N ILE A 141 10.25 13.93 4.19
CA ILE A 141 10.40 14.87 5.30
C ILE A 141 10.09 14.18 6.62
N ALA A 142 8.98 13.45 6.72
CA ALA A 142 8.63 12.77 7.97
C ALA A 142 9.70 11.75 8.40
N LEU A 143 10.22 10.94 7.46
CA LEU A 143 11.27 9.95 7.75
C LEU A 143 12.56 10.63 8.22
N ALA A 144 12.99 11.70 7.54
CA ALA A 144 14.21 12.42 7.88
C ALA A 144 14.15 13.14 9.25
N ASN A 145 12.98 13.26 9.87
CA ASN A 145 12.77 14.00 11.11
C ASN A 145 12.18 13.13 12.24
N GLY A 146 12.30 11.80 12.14
CA GLY A 146 12.05 10.89 13.26
C GLY A 146 10.84 9.95 13.11
N SER A 147 10.24 9.86 11.92
CA SER A 147 9.26 8.81 11.63
C SER A 147 9.96 7.50 11.27
N PHE A 148 9.50 6.38 11.85
CA PHE A 148 9.97 5.04 11.49
C PHE A 148 9.42 4.56 10.14
N GLY A 149 8.20 4.98 9.80
CA GLY A 149 7.47 4.52 8.62
C GLY A 149 6.54 5.60 8.09
N SER A 150 6.54 5.79 6.77
CA SER A 150 5.81 6.89 6.15
C SER A 150 5.27 6.49 4.79
N ARG A 151 3.95 6.58 4.62
CA ARG A 151 3.28 6.18 3.37
C ARG A 151 2.03 6.99 3.10
N LEU A 152 1.58 6.99 1.85
CA LEU A 152 0.27 7.47 1.46
C LEU A 152 -0.83 6.63 2.10
N THR A 153 -2.03 7.19 2.27
CA THR A 153 -3.21 6.47 2.71
C THR A 153 -4.42 6.79 1.82
N GLY A 154 -5.32 5.83 1.65
CA GLY A 154 -6.39 5.91 0.66
C GLY A 154 -5.91 5.54 -0.75
N ALA A 155 -6.58 6.11 -1.76
CA ALA A 155 -6.36 5.75 -3.17
C ALA A 155 -5.00 6.23 -3.73
N GLY A 156 -4.48 7.35 -3.21
CA GLY A 156 -3.29 8.00 -3.72
C GLY A 156 -3.58 9.12 -4.73
N TRP A 157 -2.59 9.47 -5.56
CA TRP A 157 -2.56 10.63 -6.46
C TRP A 157 -2.80 11.97 -5.75
N GLY A 158 -2.28 12.08 -4.52
CA GLY A 158 -2.52 13.17 -3.58
C GLY A 158 -3.17 12.65 -2.30
N GLY A 159 -3.90 13.52 -1.60
CA GLY A 159 -4.56 13.18 -0.34
C GLY A 159 -3.61 13.10 0.85
N CYS A 160 -3.87 12.16 1.76
CA CYS A 160 -3.19 12.10 3.05
C CYS A 160 -2.01 11.12 3.05
N THR A 161 -1.07 11.38 3.95
CA THR A 161 -0.01 10.44 4.36
C THR A 161 -0.20 10.05 5.82
N ILE A 162 0.30 8.87 6.19
CA ILE A 162 0.34 8.39 7.56
C ILE A 162 1.79 8.14 7.96
N HIS A 163 2.12 8.55 9.19
CA HIS A 163 3.47 8.53 9.73
C HIS A 163 3.48 7.80 11.07
N LEU A 164 4.34 6.79 11.19
CA LEU A 164 4.60 6.09 12.45
C LEU A 164 5.65 6.89 13.22
N VAL A 165 5.23 7.55 14.30
CA VAL A 165 6.08 8.42 15.11
C VAL A 165 5.91 8.07 16.59
N PRO A 166 7.00 7.88 17.36
CA PRO A 166 6.92 7.63 18.79
C PRO A 166 6.25 8.80 19.51
N SER A 167 5.31 8.47 20.40
CA SER A 167 4.64 9.44 21.27
C SER A 167 5.21 9.39 22.70
N GLY A 168 4.81 10.34 23.55
CA GLY A 168 5.24 10.39 24.96
C GLY A 168 6.39 11.36 25.23
N ALA A 169 6.94 11.32 26.45
CA ALA A 169 7.94 12.29 26.93
C ALA A 169 9.23 12.32 26.08
N ASN A 170 9.58 11.20 25.46
CA ASN A 170 10.73 11.05 24.57
C ASN A 170 10.29 10.88 23.09
N GLY A 171 9.06 11.29 22.75
CA GLY A 171 8.49 11.14 21.42
C GLY A 171 8.89 12.27 20.47
N ASN A 172 8.83 12.00 19.16
CA ASN A 172 9.27 12.92 18.11
C ASN A 172 8.10 13.56 17.33
N VAL A 173 6.88 13.48 17.86
CA VAL A 173 5.66 13.97 17.17
C VAL A 173 5.77 15.46 16.81
N GLU A 174 6.13 16.31 17.78
CA GLU A 174 6.25 17.75 17.52
C GLU A 174 7.43 18.08 16.58
N GLN A 175 8.51 17.30 16.62
CA GLN A 175 9.63 17.47 15.69
C GLN A 175 9.21 17.17 14.25
N VAL A 176 8.52 16.04 14.02
CA VAL A 176 7.99 15.68 12.70
C VAL A 176 6.98 16.71 12.23
N ARG A 177 6.04 17.12 13.10
CA ARG A 177 5.03 18.14 12.79
C ARG A 177 5.67 19.47 12.38
N LYS A 178 6.62 19.97 13.17
CA LYS A 178 7.37 21.20 12.87
C LYS A 178 8.10 21.09 11.52
N ALA A 179 8.77 19.96 11.28
CA ALA A 179 9.47 19.74 10.02
C ALA A 179 8.54 19.74 8.80
N LEU A 180 7.34 19.15 8.92
CA LEU A 180 6.33 19.17 7.85
C LEU A 180 5.83 20.59 7.58
N ILE A 181 5.55 21.36 8.62
CA ILE A 181 5.12 22.76 8.50
C ILE A 181 6.21 23.59 7.80
N GLU A 182 7.44 23.55 8.31
CA GLU A 182 8.53 24.39 7.83
C GLU A 182 9.03 24.00 6.43
N LYS A 183 9.11 22.70 6.13
CA LYS A 183 9.77 22.19 4.91
C LYS A 183 8.79 21.85 3.77
N PHE A 184 7.49 21.73 4.04
CA PHE A 184 6.48 21.45 3.04
C PHE A 184 5.40 22.54 2.98
N TYR A 185 4.65 22.74 4.06
CA TYR A 185 3.48 23.63 4.03
C TYR A 185 3.86 25.09 3.84
N ASN A 186 4.77 25.65 4.66
CA ASN A 186 5.19 27.05 4.52
C ASN A 186 5.89 27.34 3.18
N VAL A 187 6.52 26.33 2.58
CA VAL A 187 7.20 26.46 1.28
C VAL A 187 6.20 26.49 0.13
N ARG A 188 5.18 25.64 0.17
CA ARG A 188 4.22 25.47 -0.94
C ARG A 188 2.96 26.31 -0.80
N TYR A 189 2.57 26.62 0.43
CA TYR A 189 1.34 27.32 0.81
C TYR A 189 1.64 28.33 1.94
N PRO A 190 2.38 29.42 1.65
CA PRO A 190 2.86 30.37 2.66
C PRO A 190 1.74 31.14 3.37
N ASP A 191 0.55 31.19 2.79
CA ASP A 191 -0.60 31.94 3.30
C ASP A 191 -1.54 31.10 4.19
N LEU A 192 -1.21 29.83 4.46
CA LEU A 192 -2.02 29.00 5.36
C LEU A 192 -2.02 29.55 6.79
N THR A 193 -3.20 29.61 7.38
CA THR A 193 -3.38 29.98 8.78
C THR A 193 -2.97 28.85 9.72
N ASP A 194 -2.71 29.19 10.99
CA ASP A 194 -2.42 28.20 12.03
C ASP A 194 -3.57 27.19 12.25
N GLU A 195 -4.82 27.58 11.94
CA GLU A 195 -5.99 26.70 12.05
C GLU A 195 -6.01 25.69 10.90
N GLU A 196 -5.81 26.13 9.66
CA GLU A 196 -5.69 25.23 8.50
C GLU A 196 -4.51 24.25 8.63
N LEU A 197 -3.39 24.70 9.20
CA LEU A 197 -2.25 23.83 9.48
C LEU A 197 -2.57 22.76 10.55
N LYS A 198 -3.42 23.07 11.54
CA LYS A 198 -3.88 22.10 12.53
C LYS A 198 -4.82 21.07 11.90
N ASP A 199 -5.69 21.50 10.99
CA ASP A 199 -6.59 20.60 10.26
C ASP A 199 -5.84 19.70 9.27
N ALA A 200 -4.74 20.20 8.69
CA ALA A 200 -3.91 19.45 7.76
C ALA A 200 -3.01 18.40 8.44
N ILE A 201 -2.64 18.58 9.72
CA ILE A 201 -1.73 17.69 10.45
C ILE A 201 -2.36 17.26 11.77
N ILE A 202 -2.94 16.06 11.77
CA ILE A 202 -3.66 15.50 12.91
C ILE A 202 -2.87 14.35 13.53
N VAL A 203 -2.71 14.38 14.86
CA VAL A 203 -2.20 13.25 15.64
C VAL A 203 -3.38 12.36 16.01
N SER A 204 -3.49 11.20 15.36
CA SER A 204 -4.62 10.28 15.54
C SER A 204 -4.27 9.09 16.44
N LYS A 205 -5.29 8.53 17.09
CA LYS A 205 -5.26 7.26 17.83
C LYS A 205 -6.42 6.38 17.35
N PRO A 206 -6.30 5.04 17.38
CA PRO A 206 -7.43 4.15 17.10
C PRO A 206 -8.63 4.53 17.98
N ALA A 207 -9.80 4.68 17.37
CA ALA A 207 -11.05 5.06 18.04
C ALA A 207 -12.18 4.09 17.68
N LEU A 208 -13.26 4.14 18.44
CA LEU A 208 -14.47 3.38 18.14
C LEU A 208 -15.09 3.85 16.82
N GLY A 209 -15.69 2.89 16.10
CA GLY A 209 -16.47 3.19 14.90
C GLY A 209 -17.86 3.74 15.24
N THR A 210 -18.71 3.82 14.22
CA THR A 210 -20.11 4.27 14.35
C THR A 210 -20.87 3.44 15.39
N CYS A 211 -21.56 4.10 16.30
CA CYS A 211 -22.46 3.49 17.28
C CYS A 211 -23.84 4.16 17.25
N LEU A 212 -24.86 3.42 17.67
CA LEU A 212 -26.15 4.02 18.04
C LEU A 212 -25.98 4.66 19.41
N TYR A 213 -26.38 5.92 19.52
CA TYR A 213 -26.38 6.66 20.78
C TYR A 213 -27.82 6.81 21.26
N GLU A 214 -28.15 6.13 22.35
CA GLU A 214 -29.44 6.30 23.05
C GLU A 214 -29.24 7.31 24.19
N GLN A 215 -30.08 8.35 24.20
CA GLN A 215 -30.10 9.41 25.22
C GLN A 215 -30.95 9.02 26.42
#